data_AF-A0ABD0NIZ8-F1
#
_entry.id   AF-A0ABD0NIZ8-F1
#
_cell.length_a   1.000
_cell.length_b   1.000
_cell.length_c   1.000
_cell.angle_alpha   90.00
_cell.angle_beta   90.00
_cell.angle_gamma   90.00
#
_symmetry.space_group_name_H-M   'P 1'
#
loop_
_entity.id
_entity.type
_entity.pdbx_description
1 polymer ?
#
loop_
_entity_poly.entity_id
_entity_poly.type
_entity_poly.pdbx_seq_one_letter_code
_entity_poly.pdbx_strand_id
1 'polypeptide(L)'
;NKIDNIQSSQQAKTEQRIMDQFEMESMIYTQDPIYLKFLNAVSGEKSSEAQLPVFDIKSKYSEMLQAYYEIVVQRMADQLPMLITFYMLKETAQLLSTDMLSILEGANASELLFEDSDVSRRRKHLQSRRNRLTAAQEALSNFI
;
A
#
# COMPACT_ATOMS: atom_id res chain seq x y z
N ASN A 1 17.28 -5.38 -12.44
CA ASN A 1 15.83 -5.27 -12.20
C ASN A 1 15.54 -4.10 -11.26
N LYS A 2 15.16 -2.94 -11.80
CA LYS A 2 14.94 -1.71 -11.01
C LYS A 2 13.70 -1.84 -10.11
N ILE A 3 12.67 -2.52 -10.58
CA ILE A 3 11.45 -2.84 -9.82
C ILE A 3 11.75 -3.70 -8.59
N ASP A 4 12.50 -4.80 -8.76
CA ASP A 4 12.87 -5.69 -7.65
C ASP A 4 13.67 -4.98 -6.55
N ASN A 5 14.53 -4.02 -6.94
CA ASN A 5 15.27 -3.19 -6.01
C ASN A 5 14.36 -2.27 -5.19
N ILE A 6 13.40 -1.60 -5.86
CA ILE A 6 12.40 -0.75 -5.18
C ILE A 6 11.58 -1.60 -4.22
N GLN A 7 11.11 -2.76 -4.66
CA GLN A 7 10.34 -3.69 -3.83
C GLN A 7 11.12 -4.11 -2.58
N SER A 8 12.38 -4.54 -2.74
CA SER A 8 13.20 -5.01 -1.63
C SER A 8 13.48 -3.90 -0.62
N SER A 9 13.79 -2.69 -1.10
CA SER A 9 13.99 -1.50 -0.25
C SER A 9 12.73 -1.14 0.54
N GLN A 10 11.57 -1.16 -0.13
CA GLN A 10 10.29 -0.83 0.50
C GLN A 10 9.82 -1.88 1.49
N GLN A 11 10.11 -3.15 1.22
CA GLN A 11 9.87 -4.23 2.16
C GLN A 11 10.66 -4.03 3.45
N ALA A 12 11.98 -3.79 3.35
CA ALA A 12 12.83 -3.55 4.51
C ALA A 12 12.37 -2.32 5.31
N LYS A 13 11.97 -1.24 4.62
CA LYS A 13 11.40 -0.05 5.27
C LYS A 13 10.10 -0.36 6.00
N THR A 14 9.19 -1.11 5.37
CA THR A 14 7.91 -1.49 5.95
C THR A 14 8.10 -2.34 7.21
N GLU A 15 9.00 -3.32 7.14
CA GLU A 15 9.34 -4.19 8.27
C GLU A 15 9.90 -3.39 9.45
N GLN A 16 10.85 -2.48 9.21
CA GLN A 16 11.37 -1.61 10.26
C GLN A 16 10.26 -0.78 10.93
N ARG A 17 9.34 -0.22 10.13
CA ARG A 17 8.24 0.60 10.68
C ARG A 17 7.24 -0.21 11.50
N ILE A 18 7.02 -1.46 11.13
CA ILE A 18 6.20 -2.39 11.91
C ILE A 18 6.91 -2.73 13.23
N MET A 19 8.22 -2.96 13.22
CA MET A 19 9.01 -3.18 14.44
C MET A 19 8.97 -1.96 15.37
N ASP A 20 9.17 -0.76 14.83
CA ASP A 20 9.05 0.49 15.60
C ASP A 20 7.65 0.60 16.25
N GLN A 21 6.59 0.20 15.54
CA GLN A 21 5.22 0.20 16.07
C GLN A 21 5.05 -0.76 17.25
N PHE A 22 5.61 -1.97 17.16
CA PHE A 22 5.60 -2.91 18.29
C PHE A 22 6.40 -2.39 19.48
N GLU A 23 7.55 -1.76 19.24
CA GLU A 23 8.35 -1.15 20.30
C GLU A 23 7.59 0.00 20.98
N MET A 24 6.89 0.84 20.21
CA MET A 24 6.06 1.91 20.78
C MET A 24 4.90 1.38 21.63
N GLU A 25 4.24 0.29 21.23
CA GLU A 25 3.16 -0.32 22.03
C GLU A 25 3.65 -0.95 23.35
N SER A 26 4.96 -1.19 23.49
CA SER A 26 5.56 -1.60 24.76
C SER A 26 5.53 -0.47 25.81
N MET A 27 5.50 0.78 25.37
CA MET A 27 5.26 1.93 26.25
C MET A 27 3.76 1.95 26.59
N ILE A 28 3.41 1.45 27.78
CA ILE A 28 2.01 1.41 28.24
C ILE A 28 1.46 2.84 28.30
N TYR A 29 0.64 3.18 27.30
CA TYR A 29 0.05 4.50 27.17
C TYR A 29 -1.30 4.42 26.47
N THR A 30 -2.28 5.13 27.03
CA THR A 30 -3.61 5.32 26.45
C THR A 30 -4.23 6.60 26.99
N GLN A 31 -5.13 7.21 26.20
CA GLN A 31 -5.91 8.35 26.67
C GLN A 31 -7.03 7.87 27.60
N ASP A 32 -7.32 8.64 28.64
CA ASP A 32 -8.34 8.30 29.65
C ASP A 32 -9.74 8.03 29.05
N PRO A 33 -10.26 8.82 28.10
CA PRO A 33 -11.60 8.56 27.55
C PRO A 33 -11.68 7.24 26.79
N ILE A 34 -10.61 6.88 26.07
CA ILE A 34 -10.52 5.61 25.34
C ILE A 34 -10.45 4.47 26.36
N TYR A 35 -9.56 4.59 27.33
CA TYR A 35 -9.38 3.57 28.36
C TYR A 35 -10.65 3.30 29.16
N LEU A 36 -11.33 4.34 29.63
CA LEU A 36 -12.58 4.22 30.37
C LEU A 36 -13.68 3.55 29.55
N LYS A 37 -13.75 3.79 28.24
CA LYS A 37 -14.71 3.13 27.36
C LYS A 37 -14.53 1.61 27.38
N PHE A 38 -13.30 1.12 27.24
CA PHE A 38 -13.00 -0.31 27.26
C PHE A 38 -13.11 -0.90 28.66
N LEU A 39 -12.66 -0.17 29.69
CA LEU A 39 -12.79 -0.61 31.07
C LEU A 39 -14.26 -0.80 31.48
N ASN A 40 -15.13 0.11 31.08
CA ASN A 40 -16.57 0.00 31.35
C ASN A 40 -17.22 -1.16 30.58
N ALA A 41 -16.71 -1.49 29.38
CA ALA A 41 -17.16 -2.63 28.62
C ALA A 41 -16.76 -3.97 29.28
N VAL A 42 -15.55 -4.04 29.83
CA VAL A 42 -15.01 -5.25 30.50
C VAL A 42 -15.61 -5.42 31.90
N SER A 43 -15.68 -4.34 32.68
CA SER A 43 -16.14 -4.36 34.08
C SER A 43 -17.67 -4.42 34.21
N GLY A 44 -18.41 -3.98 33.20
CA GLY A 44 -19.88 -3.84 33.26
C GLY A 44 -20.37 -2.70 34.18
N GLU A 45 -19.46 -2.02 34.88
CA GLU A 45 -19.71 -0.85 35.71
C GLU A 45 -19.46 0.45 34.93
N LYS A 46 -20.23 1.52 35.22
CA LYS A 46 -20.02 2.84 34.62
C LYS A 46 -19.01 3.64 35.46
N SER A 47 -17.74 3.50 35.15
CA SER A 47 -16.67 4.32 35.71
C SER A 47 -16.63 5.69 35.03
N SER A 48 -16.47 6.75 35.81
CA SER A 48 -16.40 8.14 35.32
C SER A 48 -15.01 8.75 35.59
N GLU A 49 -14.60 9.75 34.82
CA GLU A 49 -13.33 10.47 34.97
C GLU A 49 -13.11 11.04 36.39
N ALA A 50 -14.20 11.33 37.12
CA ALA A 50 -14.13 11.79 38.51
C ALA A 50 -13.60 10.73 39.51
N GLN A 51 -13.55 9.44 39.12
CA GLN A 51 -13.09 8.32 39.96
C GLN A 51 -11.62 7.94 39.70
N LEU A 52 -10.89 8.72 38.90
CA LEU A 52 -9.54 8.38 38.43
C LEU A 52 -8.42 8.31 39.50
N PRO A 53 -8.62 8.60 40.81
CA PRO A 53 -7.67 8.13 41.83
C PRO A 53 -8.20 6.96 42.70
N VAL A 54 -9.33 6.32 42.37
CA VAL A 54 -9.98 5.25 43.18
C VAL A 54 -9.83 3.85 42.55
N PHE A 55 -8.74 3.62 41.83
CA PHE A 55 -8.50 2.36 41.12
C PHE A 55 -7.37 1.51 41.71
N ASP A 56 -6.81 1.90 42.86
CA ASP A 56 -5.85 1.08 43.61
C ASP A 56 -6.54 -0.04 44.40
N ILE A 57 -7.37 -0.83 43.71
CA ILE A 57 -8.03 -2.00 44.25
C ILE A 57 -7.48 -3.20 43.48
N LYS A 58 -6.68 -4.02 44.17
CA LYS A 58 -6.00 -5.20 43.60
C LYS A 58 -6.90 -6.12 42.75
N SER A 59 -8.20 -6.16 43.02
CA SER A 59 -9.16 -6.97 42.28
C SER A 59 -9.42 -6.47 40.86
N LYS A 60 -9.22 -5.17 40.56
CA LYS A 60 -9.51 -4.59 39.23
C LYS A 60 -8.33 -4.66 38.26
N TYR A 61 -7.13 -5.06 38.67
CA TYR A 61 -5.97 -5.13 37.77
C TYR A 61 -6.18 -6.07 36.58
N SER A 62 -6.92 -7.17 36.75
CA SER A 62 -7.22 -8.08 35.64
C SER A 62 -8.09 -7.40 34.58
N GLU A 63 -9.12 -6.66 34.99
CA GLU A 63 -10.03 -5.94 34.10
C GLU A 63 -9.31 -4.77 33.41
N MET A 64 -8.44 -4.07 34.13
CA MET A 64 -7.60 -2.99 33.61
C MET A 64 -6.66 -3.47 32.51
N LEU A 65 -5.97 -4.58 32.78
CA LEU A 65 -5.05 -5.17 31.82
C LEU A 65 -5.79 -5.71 30.59
N GLN A 66 -6.95 -6.34 30.78
CA GLN A 66 -7.81 -6.79 29.69
C GLN A 66 -8.27 -5.61 28.82
N ALA A 67 -8.76 -4.53 29.42
CA ALA A 67 -9.16 -3.33 28.71
C ALA A 67 -7.99 -2.73 27.90
N TYR A 68 -6.78 -2.69 28.47
CA TYR A 68 -5.60 -2.23 27.74
C TYR A 68 -5.27 -3.12 26.54
N TYR A 69 -5.30 -4.45 26.71
CA TYR A 69 -5.04 -5.36 25.60
C TYR A 69 -6.07 -5.25 24.47
N GLU A 70 -7.35 -5.04 24.78
CA GLU A 70 -8.37 -4.79 23.76
C GLU A 70 -8.05 -3.53 22.92
N ILE A 71 -7.55 -2.47 23.57
CA ILE A 71 -7.13 -1.24 22.89
C ILE A 71 -5.92 -1.50 21.98
N VAL A 72 -4.93 -2.26 22.46
CA VAL A 72 -3.73 -2.60 21.68
C VAL A 72 -4.11 -3.43 20.46
N VAL A 73 -4.96 -4.45 20.63
CA VAL A 73 -5.44 -5.30 19.52
C VAL A 73 -6.13 -4.47 18.46
N GLN A 74 -7.02 -3.55 18.85
CA GLN A 74 -7.70 -2.68 17.89
C GLN A 74 -6.72 -1.76 17.16
N ARG A 75 -5.77 -1.14 17.88
CA ARG A 75 -4.74 -0.29 17.25
C ARG A 75 -3.89 -1.06 16.25
N MET A 76 -3.46 -2.28 16.59
CA MET A 76 -2.68 -3.12 15.67
C MET A 76 -3.48 -3.53 14.45
N ALA A 77 -4.76 -3.86 14.62
CA ALA A 77 -5.66 -4.19 13.52
C ALA A 77 -5.85 -3.02 12.53
N ASP A 78 -5.80 -1.77 13.02
CA ASP A 78 -5.92 -0.58 12.18
C ASP A 78 -4.57 -0.16 11.57
N GLN A 79 -3.51 -0.10 12.38
CA GLN A 79 -2.23 0.50 11.99
C GLN A 79 -1.36 -0.41 11.13
N LEU A 80 -1.34 -1.72 11.38
CA LEU A 80 -0.49 -2.63 10.59
C LEU A 80 -0.91 -2.68 9.11
N PRO A 81 -2.20 -2.87 8.76
CA PRO A 81 -2.63 -2.82 7.37
C PRO A 81 -2.40 -1.45 6.73
N MET A 82 -2.55 -0.37 7.51
CA MET A 82 -2.29 1.00 7.03
C MET A 82 -0.81 1.20 6.67
N LEU A 83 0.12 0.78 7.53
CA LEU A 83 1.56 0.85 7.28
C LEU A 83 1.94 0.05 6.02
N ILE A 84 1.47 -1.19 5.92
CA ILE A 84 1.75 -2.06 4.77
C ILE A 84 1.23 -1.42 3.50
N THR A 85 -0.03 -0.99 3.48
CA THR A 85 -0.63 -0.39 2.28
C THR A 85 0.06 0.91 1.89
N PHE A 86 0.46 1.73 2.87
CA PHE A 86 1.14 2.98 2.59
C PHE A 86 2.51 2.76 1.93
N TYR A 87 3.37 1.94 2.53
CA TYR A 87 4.74 1.75 2.05
C TYR A 87 4.82 0.82 0.83
N MET A 88 4.19 -0.36 0.90
CA MET A 88 4.28 -1.37 -0.16
C MET A 88 3.47 -1.05 -1.41
N LEU A 89 2.44 -0.21 -1.29
CA LEU A 89 1.59 0.14 -2.44
C LEU A 89 1.72 1.61 -2.81
N LYS A 90 1.32 2.53 -1.92
CA LYS A 90 1.21 3.95 -2.28
C LYS A 90 2.58 4.59 -2.55
N GLU A 91 3.53 4.45 -1.64
CA GLU A 91 4.87 5.02 -1.79
C GLU A 91 5.66 4.28 -2.88
N THR A 92 5.55 2.95 -2.95
CA THR A 92 6.16 2.13 -4.01
C THR A 92 5.70 2.56 -5.41
N ALA A 93 4.40 2.80 -5.61
CA ALA A 93 3.88 3.29 -6.89
C ALA A 93 4.43 4.66 -7.28
N GLN A 94 4.60 5.56 -6.31
CA GLN A 94 5.20 6.88 -6.53
C GLN A 94 6.67 6.75 -6.94
N LEU A 95 7.46 5.97 -6.19
CA LEU A 95 8.88 5.73 -6.51
C LEU A 95 9.05 5.06 -7.88
N LEU A 96 8.20 4.08 -8.20
CA LEU A 96 8.26 3.43 -9.50
C LEU A 96 7.98 4.40 -10.64
N SER A 97 6.99 5.29 -10.48
CA SER A 97 6.66 6.31 -11.47
C SER A 97 7.84 7.26 -11.71
N THR A 98 8.47 7.77 -10.64
CA THR A 98 9.63 8.65 -10.76
C THR A 98 10.83 7.93 -11.38
N ASP A 99 11.07 6.68 -10.99
CA ASP A 99 12.18 5.89 -11.51
C ASP A 99 12.00 5.52 -12.97
N MET A 100 10.76 5.30 -13.43
CA MET A 100 10.45 5.05 -14.84
C MET A 100 10.68 6.31 -15.68
N LEU A 101 10.33 7.50 -15.17
CA LEU A 101 10.67 8.75 -15.84
C LEU A 101 12.18 8.95 -15.97
N SER A 102 12.94 8.61 -14.93
CA SER A 102 14.41 8.70 -14.99
C SER A 102 15.05 7.76 -16.03
N ILE A 103 14.38 6.68 -16.46
CA ILE A 103 14.88 5.81 -17.53
C ILE A 103 14.87 6.56 -18.87
N LEU A 104 13.93 7.49 -19.07
CA LEU A 104 13.86 8.29 -20.29
C LEU A 104 14.99 9.33 -20.37
N GLU A 105 15.56 9.72 -19.23
CA GLU A 105 16.67 10.67 -19.16
C GLU A 105 17.97 10.00 -19.63
N GLY A 106 18.32 10.20 -20.90
CA GLY A 106 19.57 9.71 -21.49
C GLY A 106 19.51 8.32 -22.11
N ALA A 107 18.35 7.67 -22.14
CA ALA A 107 18.18 6.41 -22.87
C ALA A 107 18.15 6.62 -24.39
N ASN A 108 18.73 5.67 -25.11
CA ASN A 108 18.61 5.62 -26.56
C ASN A 108 17.21 5.13 -26.95
N ALA A 109 16.37 6.03 -27.45
CA ALA A 109 15.00 5.71 -27.87
C ALA A 109 14.94 4.58 -28.91
N SER A 110 15.96 4.46 -29.78
CA SER A 110 16.01 3.39 -30.79
C SER A 110 16.24 2.00 -30.19
N GLU A 111 16.96 1.93 -29.07
CA GLU A 111 17.21 0.68 -28.34
C GLU A 111 15.98 0.32 -27.49
N LEU A 112 15.39 1.30 -26.79
CA LEU A 112 14.23 1.08 -25.92
C LEU A 112 12.96 0.70 -26.71
N LEU A 113 12.79 1.29 -27.90
CA LEU A 113 11.65 1.03 -28.78
C LEU A 113 11.93 -0.06 -29.83
N PHE A 114 13.04 -0.81 -29.66
CA PHE A 114 13.36 -1.89 -30.57
C PHE A 114 12.26 -2.97 -30.50
N GLU A 115 11.55 -3.15 -31.61
CA GLU A 115 10.52 -4.17 -31.73
C GLU A 115 11.13 -5.56 -31.85
N ASP A 116 10.46 -6.57 -31.30
CA ASP A 116 10.75 -7.96 -31.63
C ASP A 116 10.62 -8.18 -33.15
N SER A 117 11.55 -8.97 -33.71
CA SER A 117 11.63 -9.18 -35.17
C SER A 117 10.36 -9.80 -35.77
N ASP A 118 9.68 -10.68 -35.05
CA ASP A 118 8.45 -11.32 -35.51
C ASP A 118 7.27 -10.34 -35.47
N VAL A 119 7.22 -9.51 -34.42
CA VAL A 119 6.24 -8.42 -34.31
C VAL A 119 6.42 -7.42 -35.44
N SER A 120 7.66 -7.03 -35.72
CA SER A 120 7.97 -6.09 -36.79
C SER A 120 7.62 -6.64 -38.17
N ARG A 121 7.91 -7.94 -38.43
CA ARG A 121 7.53 -8.62 -39.67
C ARG A 121 6.01 -8.67 -39.83
N ARG A 122 5.28 -9.04 -38.78
CA ARG A 122 3.82 -9.11 -38.77
C ARG A 122 3.20 -7.73 -39.01
N ARG A 123 3.71 -6.69 -38.36
CA ARG A 123 3.28 -5.29 -38.57
C ARG A 123 3.45 -4.88 -40.04
N LYS A 124 4.63 -5.10 -40.62
CA LYS A 124 4.90 -4.80 -42.04
C LYS A 124 3.97 -5.56 -42.99
N HIS A 125 3.71 -6.85 -42.73
CA HIS A 125 2.79 -7.66 -43.54
C HIS A 125 1.36 -7.14 -43.49
N LEU A 126 0.83 -6.89 -42.28
CA LEU A 126 -0.52 -6.35 -42.11
C LEU A 126 -0.67 -4.96 -42.73
N GLN A 127 0.35 -4.11 -42.61
CA GLN A 127 0.34 -2.78 -43.22
C GLN A 127 0.34 -2.83 -44.74
N SER A 128 1.14 -3.73 -45.35
CA SER A 128 1.11 -3.97 -46.79
C SER A 128 -0.26 -4.47 -47.25
N ARG A 129 -0.85 -5.42 -46.51
CA ARG A 129 -2.18 -5.96 -46.82
C ARG A 129 -3.26 -4.88 -46.70
N ARG A 130 -3.20 -4.03 -45.67
CA ARG A 130 -4.12 -2.89 -45.51
C ARG A 130 -4.04 -1.97 -46.71
N ASN A 131 -2.84 -1.55 -47.10
CA ASN A 131 -2.66 -0.63 -48.24
C ASN A 131 -3.22 -1.22 -49.54
N ARG A 132 -3.03 -2.54 -49.77
CA ARG A 132 -3.61 -3.24 -50.92
C ARG A 132 -5.14 -3.26 -50.89
N LEU A 133 -5.75 -3.47 -49.72
CA LEU A 133 -7.20 -3.46 -49.56
C LEU A 133 -7.77 -2.05 -49.74
N THR A 134 -7.11 -1.02 -49.22
CA THR A 134 -7.52 0.38 -49.40
C THR A 134 -7.48 0.78 -50.88
N ALA A 135 -6.42 0.43 -51.60
CA ALA A 135 -6.34 0.69 -53.05
C ALA A 135 -7.44 -0.05 -53.83
N ALA A 136 -7.76 -1.29 -53.46
CA ALA A 136 -8.86 -2.04 -54.08
C ALA A 136 -10.23 -1.37 -53.80
N GLN A 137 -10.44 -0.88 -52.59
CA GLN A 137 -11.64 -0.15 -52.21
C GLN A 137 -11.79 1.16 -53.00
N GLU A 138 -10.72 1.94 -53.13
CA GLU A 138 -10.71 3.18 -53.92
C GLU A 138 -11.02 2.91 -55.39
N ALA A 139 -10.43 1.85 -55.98
CA ALA A 139 -10.72 1.45 -57.34
C ALA A 139 -12.19 1.05 -57.54
N LEU A 140 -12.78 0.34 -56.57
CA LEU A 140 -14.21 0.01 -56.59
C LEU A 140 -15.09 1.24 -56.44
N SER A 141 -14.71 2.18 -55.56
CA SER A 141 -15.46 3.42 -55.36
C SER A 141 -15.40 4.37 -56.56
N ASN A 142 -14.31 4.36 -57.32
CA ASN A 142 -14.15 5.17 -58.54
C ASN A 142 -14.85 4.54 -59.76
N PHE A 143 -15.25 3.26 -59.67
CA PHE A 143 -15.94 2.55 -60.74
C PHE A 143 -17.48 2.71 -60.67
N ILE A 144 -18.01 3.07 -59.49
CA ILE A 144 -19.42 3.40 -59.25
C ILE A 144 -19.61 4.90 -59.47
#